data_AF-A0A9E0ZVD3-F1
#
_entry.id   AF-A0A9E0ZVD3-F1
#
_cell.length_a   1.000
_cell.length_b   1.000
_cell.length_c   1.000
_cell.angle_alpha   90.00
_cell.angle_beta   90.00
_cell.angle_gamma   90.00
#
_symmetry.space_group_name_H-M   'P 1'
#
loop_
_entity.id
_entity.type
_entity.pdbx_description
1 polymer ?
#
loop_
_entity_poly.entity_id
_entity_poly.type
_entity_poly.pdbx_seq_one_letter_code
_entity_poly.pdbx_strand_id
1 'polypeptide(L)'
;MKIDTKKEQERDELHRAIWAIADDLRGSVDGCDFKSYVLGFMFYRYISENLTNYINKGEHAAGNTDFDYIALSDEEAEFAREDLVNEKGFFIKPSEFFCNIRKKAPNDDNLNETLEKVFRHIEESTHGADSEDDFACLFDDIDVNSNKLGGTVINRNERLVKIINSVGDLQLGDYQDNTIDAFGDAYEFFMGMYASNAGKSGGEYFTPQEVSELLTRIAVAGKTEVNKVYVHACGSGSLLLKAAKVLGKDAVRQGFYGQ
;
A
#
# COMPACT_ATOMS: atom_id res chain seq x y z
N MET A 1 -16.19 -23.72 -15.44
CA MET A 1 -15.25 -22.76 -14.82
C MET A 1 -15.74 -22.57 -13.40
N LYS A 2 -15.02 -23.07 -12.39
CA LYS A 2 -15.41 -22.82 -10.99
C LYS A 2 -15.20 -21.31 -10.75
N ILE A 3 -16.27 -20.62 -10.39
CA ILE A 3 -16.17 -19.24 -9.89
C ILE A 3 -15.27 -19.31 -8.66
N ASP A 4 -14.16 -18.58 -8.67
CA ASP A 4 -13.26 -18.52 -7.53
C ASP A 4 -13.90 -17.61 -6.47
N THR A 5 -14.81 -18.22 -5.69
CA THR A 5 -15.68 -17.52 -4.76
C THR A 5 -14.90 -16.75 -3.69
N LYS A 6 -13.66 -17.19 -3.37
CA LYS A 6 -12.80 -16.51 -2.41
C LYS A 6 -12.28 -15.18 -2.96
N LYS A 7 -11.78 -15.18 -4.20
CA LYS A 7 -11.27 -13.98 -4.87
C LYS A 7 -12.34 -12.89 -4.98
N GLU A 8 -13.56 -13.28 -5.37
CA GLU A 8 -14.69 -12.35 -5.47
C GLU A 8 -15.10 -11.80 -4.10
N GLN A 9 -15.11 -12.64 -3.05
CA GLN A 9 -15.39 -12.21 -1.68
C GLN A 9 -14.35 -11.22 -1.14
N GLU A 10 -13.05 -11.51 -1.30
CA GLU A 10 -11.94 -10.61 -0.90
C GLU A 10 -12.06 -9.25 -1.61
N ARG A 11 -12.38 -9.26 -2.91
CA ARG A 11 -12.56 -8.03 -3.71
C ARG A 11 -13.80 -7.25 -3.27
N ASP A 12 -14.92 -7.91 -3.04
CA ASP A 12 -16.16 -7.25 -2.60
C ASP A 12 -16.05 -6.70 -1.17
N GLU A 13 -15.26 -7.34 -0.30
CA GLU A 13 -14.90 -6.80 1.03
C GLU A 13 -14.06 -5.53 0.92
N LEU A 14 -13.01 -5.57 0.09
CA LEU A 14 -12.17 -4.42 -0.19
C LEU A 14 -13.00 -3.25 -0.74
N HIS A 15 -13.81 -3.49 -1.76
CA HIS A 15 -14.67 -2.46 -2.37
C HIS A 15 -15.66 -1.89 -1.36
N ARG A 16 -16.32 -2.73 -0.55
CA ARG A 16 -17.27 -2.28 0.47
C ARG A 16 -16.61 -1.38 1.49
N ALA A 17 -15.42 -1.76 1.97
CA ALA A 17 -14.72 -0.99 2.97
C ALA A 17 -14.18 0.33 2.40
N ILE A 18 -13.58 0.34 1.20
CA ILE A 18 -13.19 1.59 0.53
C ILE A 18 -14.41 2.51 0.35
N TRP A 19 -15.55 1.95 -0.05
CA TRP A 19 -16.78 2.73 -0.22
C TRP A 19 -17.32 3.30 1.10
N ALA A 20 -17.24 2.54 2.20
CA ALA A 20 -17.61 3.02 3.52
C ALA A 20 -16.74 4.20 3.97
N ILE A 21 -15.42 4.11 3.74
CA ILE A 21 -14.49 5.23 3.99
C ILE A 21 -14.87 6.44 3.11
N ALA A 22 -15.15 6.18 1.82
CA ALA A 22 -15.52 7.22 0.87
C ALA A 22 -16.80 7.95 1.29
N ASP A 23 -17.79 7.24 1.83
CA ASP A 23 -19.06 7.82 2.31
C ASP A 23 -18.83 8.69 3.56
N ASP A 24 -18.01 8.23 4.49
CA ASP A 24 -17.65 8.95 5.73
C ASP A 24 -16.87 10.25 5.49
N LEU A 25 -16.09 10.30 4.41
CA LEU A 25 -15.32 11.49 4.01
C LEU A 25 -16.01 12.32 2.92
N ARG A 26 -17.14 11.84 2.37
CA ARG A 26 -17.87 12.48 1.27
C ARG A 26 -18.33 13.88 1.68
N GLY A 27 -18.11 14.84 0.78
CA GLY A 27 -18.53 16.24 0.96
C GLY A 27 -17.46 17.17 1.53
N SER A 28 -16.32 16.65 1.98
CA SER A 28 -15.20 17.47 2.48
C SER A 28 -13.88 17.34 1.71
N VAL A 29 -13.67 16.19 1.05
CA VAL A 29 -12.48 15.86 0.28
C VAL A 29 -12.93 15.54 -1.16
N ASP A 30 -12.25 16.08 -2.17
CA ASP A 30 -12.51 15.70 -3.57
C ASP A 30 -12.08 14.25 -3.78
N GLY A 31 -12.72 13.57 -4.72
CA GLY A 31 -12.45 12.17 -5.00
C GLY A 31 -10.95 11.91 -5.24
N CYS A 32 -10.30 12.72 -6.07
CA CYS A 32 -8.89 12.52 -6.39
C CYS A 32 -7.97 12.51 -5.15
N ASP A 33 -8.17 13.43 -4.20
CA ASP A 33 -7.35 13.48 -2.99
C ASP A 33 -7.63 12.28 -2.07
N PHE A 34 -8.88 11.80 -2.04
CA PHE A 34 -9.27 10.65 -1.24
C PHE A 34 -8.53 9.37 -1.65
N LYS A 35 -8.28 9.20 -2.96
CA LYS A 35 -7.44 8.11 -3.51
C LYS A 35 -6.08 8.05 -2.80
N SER A 36 -5.40 9.19 -2.71
CA SER A 36 -4.04 9.28 -2.16
C SER A 36 -4.00 8.89 -0.68
N TYR A 37 -4.97 9.35 0.12
CA TYR A 37 -5.06 8.93 1.52
C TYR A 37 -5.25 7.41 1.64
N VAL A 38 -6.27 6.84 0.98
CA VAL A 38 -6.54 5.40 1.18
C VAL A 38 -5.39 4.53 0.69
N LEU A 39 -4.87 4.78 -0.53
CA LEU A 39 -3.76 4.00 -1.07
C LEU A 39 -2.50 4.17 -0.22
N GLY A 40 -2.21 5.38 0.23
CA GLY A 40 -1.07 5.69 1.07
C GLY A 40 -1.13 5.00 2.44
N PHE A 41 -2.28 5.06 3.13
CA PHE A 41 -2.46 4.36 4.41
C PHE A 41 -2.50 2.84 4.23
N MET A 42 -3.04 2.32 3.13
CA MET A 42 -2.96 0.90 2.79
C MET A 42 -1.52 0.47 2.57
N PHE A 43 -0.72 1.28 1.89
CA PHE A 43 0.70 1.02 1.66
C PHE A 43 1.48 1.05 2.98
N TYR A 44 1.27 2.07 3.81
CA TYR A 44 1.86 2.16 5.15
C TYR A 44 1.50 0.96 6.03
N ARG A 45 0.25 0.50 6.01
CA ARG A 45 -0.17 -0.75 6.66
C ARG A 45 0.59 -1.96 6.10
N TYR A 46 0.68 -2.07 4.78
CA TYR A 46 1.36 -3.18 4.12
C TYR A 46 2.85 -3.28 4.51
N ILE A 47 3.61 -2.19 4.40
CA ILE A 47 5.03 -2.21 4.77
C ILE A 47 5.23 -2.48 6.27
N SER A 48 4.31 -2.00 7.10
CA SER A 48 4.31 -2.25 8.55
C SER A 48 4.14 -3.73 8.88
N GLU A 49 3.11 -4.36 8.31
CA GLU A 49 2.82 -5.79 8.52
C GLU A 49 3.90 -6.67 7.89
N ASN A 50 4.37 -6.33 6.69
CA ASN A 50 5.40 -7.08 5.98
C ASN A 50 6.72 -7.13 6.76
N LEU A 51 7.18 -5.98 7.26
CA LEU A 51 8.42 -5.88 8.03
C LEU A 51 8.28 -6.61 9.37
N THR A 52 7.16 -6.43 10.08
CA THR A 52 6.87 -7.14 11.34
C THR A 52 6.89 -8.66 11.13
N ASN A 53 6.16 -9.16 10.13
CA ASN A 53 6.08 -10.58 9.84
C ASN A 53 7.44 -11.16 9.44
N TYR A 54 8.24 -10.40 8.69
CA TYR A 54 9.59 -10.82 8.31
C TYR A 54 10.49 -11.00 9.53
N ILE A 55 10.58 -9.99 10.39
CA ILE A 55 11.46 -10.01 11.56
C ILE A 55 11.02 -11.07 12.54
N ASN A 56 9.73 -11.09 12.91
CA ASN A 56 9.21 -12.07 13.86
C ASN A 56 9.43 -13.50 13.34
N LYS A 57 9.20 -13.77 12.05
CA LYS A 57 9.44 -15.09 11.47
C LYS A 57 10.92 -15.49 11.51
N GLY A 58 11.84 -14.56 11.29
CA GLY A 58 13.29 -14.78 11.42
C GLY A 58 13.70 -15.14 12.84
N GLU A 59 13.27 -14.33 13.82
CA GLU A 59 13.55 -14.53 15.24
C GLU A 59 12.94 -15.84 15.76
N HIS A 60 11.70 -16.15 15.37
CA HIS A 60 11.03 -17.39 15.76
C HIS A 60 11.75 -18.61 15.18
N ALA A 61 12.23 -18.53 13.93
CA ALA A 61 13.02 -19.59 13.31
C ALA A 61 14.40 -19.77 13.97
N ALA A 62 14.96 -18.71 14.55
CA ALA A 62 16.20 -18.75 15.34
C ALA A 62 15.99 -19.28 16.77
N GLY A 63 14.74 -19.51 17.19
CA GLY A 63 14.38 -20.09 18.49
C GLY A 63 13.76 -19.10 19.49
N ASN A 64 13.64 -17.82 19.14
CA ASN A 64 13.04 -16.79 20.00
C ASN A 64 11.51 -16.71 19.78
N THR A 65 10.78 -17.78 20.09
CA THR A 65 9.34 -17.92 19.73
C THR A 65 8.39 -16.88 20.32
N ASP A 66 8.79 -16.22 21.42
CA ASP A 66 8.00 -15.19 22.10
C ASP A 66 8.35 -13.77 21.65
N PHE A 67 9.29 -13.62 20.70
CA PHE A 67 9.73 -12.32 20.20
C PHE A 67 8.61 -11.60 19.44
N ASP A 68 8.48 -10.30 19.68
CA ASP A 68 7.56 -9.46 18.93
C ASP A 68 8.19 -8.07 18.69
N TYR A 69 8.53 -7.80 17.43
CA TYR A 69 9.21 -6.57 17.03
C TYR A 69 8.42 -5.31 17.38
N ILE A 70 7.08 -5.35 17.27
CA ILE A 70 6.23 -4.19 17.56
C ILE A 70 6.16 -3.85 19.06
N ALA A 71 6.67 -4.73 19.93
CA ALA A 71 6.70 -4.55 21.38
C ALA A 71 8.06 -4.03 21.89
N LEU A 72 9.08 -3.96 21.04
CA LEU A 72 10.38 -3.40 21.39
C LEU A 72 10.32 -1.88 21.64
N SER A 73 11.32 -1.37 22.36
CA SER A 73 11.57 0.08 22.38
C SER A 73 12.17 0.54 21.05
N ASP A 74 11.98 1.81 20.73
CA ASP A 74 12.57 2.39 19.52
C ASP A 74 14.10 2.31 19.59
N GLU A 75 14.69 2.54 20.78
CA GLU A 75 16.14 2.47 21.01
C GLU A 75 16.72 1.08 20.76
N GLU A 76 15.99 0.01 21.12
CA GLU A 76 16.42 -1.37 20.84
C GLU A 76 16.32 -1.70 19.36
N ALA A 77 15.28 -1.23 18.68
CA ALA A 77 15.11 -1.45 17.25
C ALA A 77 16.18 -0.74 16.41
N GLU A 78 16.74 0.37 16.90
CA GLU A 78 17.81 1.09 16.20
C GLU A 78 19.05 0.24 15.90
N PHE A 79 19.35 -0.76 16.73
CA PHE A 79 20.46 -1.68 16.48
C PHE A 79 20.28 -2.51 15.21
N ALA A 80 19.04 -2.71 14.76
CA ALA A 80 18.72 -3.47 13.56
C ALA A 80 18.56 -2.60 12.30
N ARG A 81 18.68 -1.25 12.40
CA ARG A 81 18.41 -0.35 11.25
C ARG A 81 19.25 -0.71 10.04
N GLU A 82 20.57 -0.81 10.19
CA GLU A 82 21.49 -1.02 9.06
C GLU A 82 21.18 -2.35 8.34
N ASP A 83 21.00 -3.43 9.11
CA ASP A 83 20.67 -4.74 8.56
C ASP A 83 19.31 -4.75 7.85
N LEU A 84 18.28 -4.13 8.44
CA LEU A 84 16.95 -4.06 7.85
C LEU A 84 16.90 -3.19 6.59
N VAL A 85 17.62 -2.08 6.56
CA VAL A 85 17.73 -1.24 5.36
C VAL A 85 18.46 -2.00 4.25
N ASN A 86 19.53 -2.74 4.57
CA ASN A 86 20.25 -3.54 3.58
C ASN A 86 19.41 -4.72 3.04
N GLU A 87 18.59 -5.37 3.87
CA GLU A 87 17.82 -6.54 3.47
C GLU A 87 16.44 -6.22 2.88
N LYS A 88 15.77 -5.18 3.40
CA LYS A 88 14.39 -4.80 3.04
C LYS A 88 14.28 -3.46 2.35
N GLY A 89 15.32 -2.65 2.39
CA GLY A 89 15.33 -1.35 1.74
C GLY A 89 14.68 -0.24 2.57
N PHE A 90 14.25 -0.48 3.81
CA PHE A 90 13.67 0.54 4.69
C PHE A 90 13.65 0.08 6.14
N PHE A 91 13.40 1.02 7.06
CA PHE A 91 13.27 0.77 8.48
C PHE A 91 12.07 1.52 9.08
N ILE A 92 11.34 0.86 9.99
CA ILE A 92 10.24 1.45 10.74
C ILE A 92 10.48 1.20 12.23
N LYS A 93 10.35 2.23 13.05
CA LYS A 93 10.45 2.09 14.50
C LYS A 93 9.24 1.36 15.07
N PRO A 94 9.39 0.57 16.15
CA PRO A 94 8.28 -0.04 16.87
C PRO A 94 7.12 0.91 17.15
N SER A 95 7.40 2.13 17.63
CA SER A 95 6.37 3.11 17.96
C SER A 95 5.60 3.66 16.74
N GLU A 96 6.16 3.50 15.55
CA GLU A 96 5.74 4.03 14.25
C GLU A 96 5.12 2.97 13.34
N PHE A 97 4.93 1.73 13.79
CA PHE A 97 4.16 0.75 13.02
C PHE A 97 2.68 1.13 12.97
N PHE A 98 2.02 0.82 11.85
CA PHE A 98 0.61 1.11 11.62
C PHE A 98 -0.28 0.66 12.79
N CYS A 99 -0.06 -0.54 13.33
CA CYS A 99 -0.85 -1.07 14.44
C CYS A 99 -0.68 -0.26 15.74
N ASN A 100 0.52 0.28 15.99
CA ASN A 100 0.83 1.06 17.18
C ASN A 100 0.36 2.52 17.04
N ILE A 101 0.50 3.10 15.85
CA ILE A 101 -0.14 4.38 15.52
C ILE A 101 -1.66 4.28 15.64
N ARG A 102 -2.27 3.24 15.06
CA ARG A 102 -3.73 3.00 15.15
C ARG A 102 -4.22 2.92 16.60
N LYS A 103 -3.50 2.25 17.49
CA LYS A 103 -3.84 2.18 18.92
C LYS A 103 -3.80 3.55 19.61
N LYS A 104 -2.82 4.39 19.26
CA LYS A 104 -2.60 5.71 19.86
C LYS A 104 -3.48 6.81 19.26
N ALA A 105 -3.84 6.68 17.98
CA ALA A 105 -4.48 7.71 17.18
C ALA A 105 -5.73 8.37 17.81
N PRO A 106 -6.66 7.64 18.47
CA PRO A 106 -7.82 8.28 19.11
C PRO A 106 -7.49 9.22 20.28
N ASN A 107 -6.28 9.12 20.83
CA ASN A 107 -5.82 9.90 21.99
C ASN A 107 -4.63 10.81 21.64
N ASP A 108 -4.29 10.96 20.35
CA ASP A 108 -3.22 11.83 19.90
C ASP A 108 -3.80 13.13 19.34
N ASP A 109 -3.77 14.19 20.16
CA ASP A 109 -4.25 15.51 19.80
C ASP A 109 -3.48 16.12 18.61
N ASN A 110 -2.29 15.61 18.29
CA ASN A 110 -1.42 16.07 17.20
C ASN A 110 -1.12 14.95 16.19
N LEU A 111 -2.08 14.04 15.98
CA LEU A 111 -1.95 12.88 15.09
C LEU A 111 -1.42 13.23 13.69
N ASN A 112 -1.87 14.33 13.10
CA ASN A 112 -1.36 14.86 11.85
C ASN A 112 0.17 15.05 11.86
N GLU A 113 0.73 15.67 12.91
CA GLU A 113 2.18 15.86 13.03
C GLU A 113 2.92 14.55 13.31
N THR A 114 2.30 13.64 14.08
CA THR A 114 2.84 12.30 14.33
C THR A 114 2.97 11.53 13.02
N LEU A 115 1.94 11.53 12.17
CA LEU A 115 1.95 10.85 10.88
C LEU A 115 2.94 11.49 9.90
N GLU A 116 3.01 12.81 9.85
CA GLU A 116 4.00 13.53 9.03
C GLU A 116 5.43 13.11 9.40
N LYS A 117 5.73 12.98 10.69
CA LYS A 117 7.03 12.48 11.18
C LYS A 117 7.26 11.03 10.80
N VAL A 118 6.26 10.17 10.95
CA VAL A 118 6.34 8.74 10.60
C VAL A 118 6.67 8.58 9.11
N PHE A 119 5.92 9.25 8.22
CA PHE A 119 6.15 9.16 6.78
C PHE A 119 7.55 9.66 6.43
N ARG A 120 7.96 10.81 6.97
CA ARG A 120 9.31 11.32 6.77
C ARG A 120 10.38 10.35 7.29
N HIS A 121 10.22 9.75 8.47
CA HIS A 121 11.21 8.80 9.00
C HIS A 121 11.32 7.53 8.15
N ILE A 122 10.23 7.08 7.53
CA ILE A 122 10.26 5.94 6.59
C ILE A 122 11.09 6.32 5.35
N GLU A 123 10.85 7.50 4.77
CA GLU A 123 11.62 7.98 3.61
C GLU A 123 13.09 8.26 3.97
N GLU A 124 13.36 8.87 5.12
CA GLU A 124 14.72 9.14 5.60
C GLU A 124 15.47 7.85 5.99
N SER A 125 14.76 6.76 6.30
CA SER A 125 15.38 5.48 6.65
C SER A 125 16.23 4.89 5.53
N THR A 126 15.95 5.29 4.29
CA THR A 126 16.60 4.78 3.09
C THR A 126 17.69 5.72 2.57
N HIS A 127 17.91 6.87 3.23
CA HIS A 127 18.83 7.88 2.74
C HIS A 127 20.27 7.36 2.69
N GLY A 128 20.89 7.43 1.50
CA GLY A 128 22.22 6.90 1.23
C GLY A 128 22.27 5.38 1.00
N ALA A 129 21.13 4.68 1.01
CA ALA A 129 21.03 3.26 0.68
C ALA A 129 20.62 3.06 -0.79
N ASP A 130 20.83 1.84 -1.31
CA ASP A 130 20.46 1.49 -2.70
C ASP A 130 18.95 1.63 -2.96
N SER A 131 18.12 1.62 -1.92
CA SER A 131 16.66 1.76 -1.97
C SER A 131 16.16 3.21 -1.86
N GLU A 132 17.04 4.21 -1.80
CA GLU A 132 16.64 5.62 -1.61
C GLU A 132 15.62 6.08 -2.67
N ASP A 133 15.90 5.80 -3.95
CA ASP A 133 15.04 6.20 -5.07
C ASP A 133 13.67 5.50 -5.05
N ASP A 134 13.55 4.34 -4.40
CA ASP A 134 12.29 3.59 -4.31
C ASP A 134 11.34 4.18 -3.25
N PHE A 135 11.88 4.90 -2.26
CA PHE A 135 11.12 5.48 -1.14
C PHE A 135 11.06 7.01 -1.17
N ALA A 136 11.91 7.68 -1.95
CA ALA A 136 11.87 9.12 -2.10
C ALA A 136 10.49 9.62 -2.57
N CYS A 137 9.93 10.60 -1.86
CA CYS A 137 8.64 11.23 -2.17
C CYS A 137 7.43 10.26 -2.18
N LEU A 138 7.54 9.10 -1.54
CA LEU A 138 6.52 8.05 -1.58
C LEU A 138 5.21 8.48 -0.90
N PHE A 139 5.27 9.36 0.09
CA PHE A 139 4.11 9.84 0.84
C PHE A 139 3.75 11.32 0.55
N ASP A 140 4.40 11.97 -0.43
CA ASP A 140 4.21 13.39 -0.77
C ASP A 140 2.76 13.75 -1.14
N ASP A 141 2.03 12.80 -1.72
CA ASP A 141 0.62 13.00 -2.10
C ASP A 141 -0.35 12.93 -0.90
N ILE A 142 0.14 12.62 0.31
CA ILE A 142 -0.66 12.51 1.54
C ILE A 142 -0.48 13.75 2.42
N ASP A 143 -1.26 14.79 2.15
CA ASP A 143 -1.27 16.00 2.97
C ASP A 143 -2.12 15.83 4.26
N VAL A 144 -1.52 15.27 5.31
CA VAL A 144 -2.16 15.13 6.63
C VAL A 144 -2.56 16.47 7.30
N ASN A 145 -2.09 17.60 6.76
CA ASN A 145 -2.44 18.94 7.21
C ASN A 145 -3.48 19.64 6.31
N SER A 146 -4.03 18.93 5.34
CA SER A 146 -4.92 19.51 4.34
C SER A 146 -6.19 20.12 4.97
N ASN A 147 -6.57 21.31 4.49
CA ASN A 147 -7.87 21.90 4.81
C ASN A 147 -9.05 21.03 4.33
N LYS A 148 -8.81 20.13 3.39
CA LYS A 148 -9.79 19.14 2.91
C LYS A 148 -10.10 18.10 4.01
N LEU A 149 -9.12 17.74 4.83
CA LEU A 149 -9.31 16.89 6.02
C LEU A 149 -9.99 17.64 7.17
N GLY A 150 -10.06 18.97 7.15
CA GLY A 150 -10.83 19.75 8.11
C GLY A 150 -10.23 21.14 8.31
N GLY A 151 -11.08 22.10 8.69
CA GLY A 151 -10.65 23.47 8.94
C GLY A 151 -9.87 23.67 10.25
N THR A 152 -9.83 22.67 11.13
CA THR A 152 -9.13 22.70 12.42
C THR A 152 -8.31 21.42 12.60
N VAL A 153 -7.26 21.46 13.42
CA VAL A 153 -6.43 20.28 13.76
C VAL A 153 -7.28 19.16 14.34
N ILE A 154 -8.23 19.48 15.22
CA ILE A 154 -9.17 18.51 15.81
C ILE A 154 -9.95 17.78 14.71
N ASN A 155 -10.59 18.51 13.79
CA ASN A 155 -11.38 17.91 12.72
C ASN A 155 -10.53 17.06 11.77
N ARG A 156 -9.29 17.48 11.49
CA ARG A 156 -8.34 16.71 10.67
C ARG A 156 -7.99 15.40 11.37
N ASN A 157 -7.64 15.45 12.65
CA ASN A 157 -7.26 14.28 13.43
C ASN A 157 -8.44 13.30 13.59
N GLU A 158 -9.67 13.80 13.81
CA GLU A 158 -10.88 12.97 13.78
C GLU A 158 -11.04 12.21 12.46
N ARG A 159 -10.76 12.84 11.31
CA ARG A 159 -10.84 12.18 10.00
C ARG A 159 -9.67 11.21 9.76
N LEU A 160 -8.46 11.56 10.17
CA LEU A 160 -7.30 10.67 10.10
C LEU A 160 -7.52 9.41 10.94
N VAL A 161 -8.09 9.53 12.14
CA VAL A 161 -8.50 8.38 12.98
C VAL A 161 -9.49 7.48 12.23
N LYS A 162 -10.49 8.05 11.54
CA LYS A 162 -11.44 7.27 10.73
C LYS A 162 -10.74 6.52 9.59
N ILE A 163 -9.84 7.19 8.86
CA ILE A 163 -9.07 6.59 7.77
C ILE A 163 -8.24 5.41 8.28
N ILE A 164 -7.43 5.63 9.34
CA ILE A 164 -6.57 4.60 9.93
C ILE A 164 -7.40 3.42 10.42
N ASN A 165 -8.50 3.65 11.12
CA ASN A 165 -9.34 2.57 11.61
C ASN A 165 -9.95 1.77 10.48
N SER A 166 -10.49 2.44 9.47
CA SER A 166 -11.13 1.76 8.36
C SER A 166 -10.15 0.98 7.49
N VAL A 167 -8.95 1.53 7.24
CA VAL A 167 -7.85 0.80 6.58
C VAL A 167 -7.41 -0.39 7.42
N GLY A 168 -7.36 -0.23 8.75
CA GLY A 168 -7.01 -1.31 9.66
C GLY A 168 -8.08 -2.39 9.81
N ASP A 169 -9.35 -2.08 9.53
CA ASP A 169 -10.47 -3.03 9.57
C ASP A 169 -10.62 -3.84 8.27
N LEU A 170 -9.90 -3.45 7.20
CA LEU A 170 -9.85 -4.20 5.95
C LEU A 170 -9.40 -5.64 6.21
N GLN A 171 -10.25 -6.60 5.83
CA GLN A 171 -9.98 -8.04 5.94
C GLN A 171 -9.12 -8.50 4.75
N LEU A 172 -7.92 -7.96 4.62
CA LEU A 172 -6.99 -8.27 3.53
C LEU A 172 -6.07 -9.45 3.83
N GLY A 173 -6.35 -10.29 4.84
CA GLY A 173 -5.48 -11.43 5.18
C GLY A 173 -4.01 -11.06 5.36
N ASP A 174 -3.10 -12.01 5.12
CA ASP A 174 -1.69 -11.71 4.92
C ASP A 174 -1.50 -11.33 3.45
N TYR A 175 -0.99 -10.13 3.18
CA TYR A 175 -0.82 -9.63 1.81
C TYR A 175 0.06 -10.56 0.95
N GLN A 176 0.91 -11.40 1.55
CA GLN A 176 1.70 -12.40 0.84
C GLN A 176 0.86 -13.59 0.33
N ASP A 177 -0.28 -13.88 0.98
CA ASP A 177 -1.17 -15.01 0.69
C ASP A 177 -2.47 -14.61 -0.03
N ASN A 178 -2.65 -13.30 -0.31
CA ASN A 178 -3.84 -12.81 -0.99
C ASN A 178 -3.96 -13.30 -2.42
N THR A 179 -5.18 -13.73 -2.79
CA THR A 179 -5.47 -14.18 -4.15
C THR A 179 -5.68 -13.00 -5.12
N ILE A 180 -6.06 -11.85 -4.55
CA ILE A 180 -6.27 -10.57 -5.23
C ILE A 180 -5.03 -9.67 -5.20
N ASP A 181 -4.93 -8.78 -6.18
CA ASP A 181 -3.99 -7.67 -6.13
C ASP A 181 -4.69 -6.52 -5.41
N ALA A 182 -4.63 -6.50 -4.08
CA ALA A 182 -5.42 -5.57 -3.28
C ALA A 182 -5.18 -4.09 -3.65
N PHE A 183 -3.95 -3.73 -4.04
CA PHE A 183 -3.64 -2.36 -4.48
C PHE A 183 -4.20 -2.09 -5.88
N GLY A 184 -4.01 -3.01 -6.82
CA GLY A 184 -4.58 -2.89 -8.16
C GLY A 184 -6.12 -2.85 -8.16
N ASP A 185 -6.76 -3.72 -7.38
CA ASP A 185 -8.22 -3.77 -7.20
C ASP A 185 -8.74 -2.49 -6.51
N ALA A 186 -8.06 -1.99 -5.48
CA ALA A 186 -8.40 -0.71 -4.86
C ALA A 186 -8.30 0.46 -5.86
N TYR A 187 -7.19 0.51 -6.63
CA TYR A 187 -6.97 1.54 -7.64
C TYR A 187 -8.03 1.50 -8.74
N GLU A 188 -8.36 0.32 -9.26
CA GLU A 188 -9.44 0.13 -10.24
C GLU A 188 -10.79 0.60 -9.70
N PHE A 189 -11.10 0.25 -8.45
CA PHE A 189 -12.32 0.67 -7.79
C PHE A 189 -12.40 2.19 -7.66
N PHE A 190 -11.31 2.86 -7.27
CA PHE A 190 -11.22 4.32 -7.23
C PHE A 190 -11.50 4.95 -8.59
N MET A 191 -10.88 4.42 -9.65
CA MET A 191 -11.09 4.93 -11.01
C MET A 191 -12.55 4.78 -11.46
N GLY A 192 -13.18 3.63 -11.17
CA GLY A 192 -14.61 3.42 -11.42
C GLY A 192 -15.50 4.39 -10.64
N MET A 193 -15.18 4.62 -9.36
CA MET A 193 -15.91 5.55 -8.50
C MET A 193 -15.80 6.99 -9.02
N TYR A 194 -14.62 7.43 -9.46
CA TYR A 194 -14.44 8.77 -10.04
C TYR A 194 -15.08 8.92 -11.41
N ALA A 195 -15.01 7.91 -12.28
CA ALA A 195 -15.71 7.94 -13.56
C ALA A 195 -17.24 8.08 -13.40
N SER A 196 -17.80 7.49 -12.33
CA SER A 196 -19.23 7.58 -12.02
C SER A 196 -19.65 8.92 -11.38
N ASN A 197 -18.75 9.57 -10.62
CA ASN A 197 -19.04 10.80 -9.88
C ASN A 197 -18.60 12.09 -10.60
N ALA A 198 -17.50 12.03 -11.36
CA ALA A 198 -16.99 13.16 -12.11
C ALA A 198 -17.50 13.09 -13.54
N GLY A 199 -18.45 13.96 -13.90
CA GLY A 199 -18.74 14.28 -15.31
C GLY A 199 -17.56 14.95 -16.05
N LYS A 200 -16.32 14.76 -15.58
CA LYS A 200 -15.07 15.25 -16.14
C LYS A 200 -14.20 14.03 -16.47
N SER A 201 -14.17 13.71 -17.76
CA SER A 201 -13.26 12.74 -18.38
C SER A 201 -11.83 13.27 -18.39
N GLY A 202 -11.13 13.14 -17.26
CA GLY A 202 -9.73 13.57 -17.11
C GLY A 202 -8.76 12.39 -17.16
N GLY A 203 -8.32 12.01 -18.36
CA GLY A 203 -6.97 11.51 -18.68
C GLY A 203 -6.44 10.16 -18.16
N GLU A 204 -6.80 9.72 -16.95
CA GLU A 204 -6.25 8.47 -16.38
C GLU A 204 -7.12 7.27 -16.80
N TYR A 205 -6.61 6.46 -17.73
CA TYR A 205 -7.23 5.20 -18.13
C TYR A 205 -6.55 4.03 -17.42
N PHE A 206 -7.30 3.32 -16.56
CA PHE A 206 -6.87 2.04 -16.02
C PHE A 206 -7.17 0.92 -17.01
N THR A 207 -6.27 -0.06 -17.16
CA THR A 207 -6.50 -1.23 -18.01
C THR A 207 -7.12 -2.34 -17.15
N PRO A 208 -8.41 -2.71 -17.35
CA PRO A 208 -9.08 -3.73 -16.54
C PRO A 208 -8.27 -5.03 -16.44
N GLN A 209 -8.36 -5.73 -15.32
CA GLN A 209 -7.52 -6.90 -15.06
C GLN A 209 -7.61 -7.97 -16.16
N GLU A 210 -8.80 -8.22 -16.69
CA GLU A 210 -9.06 -9.22 -17.74
C GLU A 210 -8.42 -8.81 -19.07
N VAL A 211 -8.44 -7.50 -19.38
CA VAL A 211 -7.79 -6.95 -20.57
C VAL A 211 -6.28 -7.04 -20.42
N SER A 212 -5.75 -6.67 -19.24
CA SER A 212 -4.34 -6.80 -18.92
C SER A 212 -3.88 -8.26 -19.06
N GLU A 213 -4.64 -9.21 -18.52
CA GLU A 213 -4.33 -10.64 -18.62
C GLU A 213 -4.33 -11.13 -20.07
N LEU A 214 -5.34 -10.76 -20.85
CA LEU A 214 -5.42 -11.11 -22.27
C LEU A 214 -4.22 -10.59 -23.04
N LEU A 215 -3.88 -9.31 -22.89
CA LEU A 215 -2.74 -8.68 -23.56
C LEU A 215 -1.42 -9.35 -23.16
N THR A 216 -1.23 -9.61 -21.87
CA THR A 216 -0.06 -10.33 -21.36
C THR A 216 0.03 -11.73 -21.99
N ARG A 217 -1.05 -12.52 -21.98
CA ARG A 217 -1.08 -13.87 -22.55
C ARG A 217 -0.76 -13.88 -24.05
N ILE A 218 -1.23 -12.87 -24.80
CA ILE A 218 -0.89 -12.69 -26.22
C ILE A 218 0.61 -12.38 -26.37
N ALA A 219 1.15 -11.43 -25.60
CA ALA A 219 2.54 -11.00 -25.70
C ALA A 219 3.56 -12.10 -25.37
N VAL A 220 3.18 -13.02 -24.47
CA VAL A 220 4.02 -14.14 -24.01
C VAL A 220 3.62 -15.49 -24.61
N ALA A 221 2.71 -15.50 -25.59
CA ALA A 221 2.23 -16.74 -26.20
C ALA A 221 3.38 -17.62 -26.70
N GLY A 222 3.41 -18.88 -26.25
CA GLY A 222 4.45 -19.85 -26.60
C GLY A 222 5.79 -19.64 -25.88
N LYS A 223 5.88 -18.71 -24.93
CA LYS A 223 7.09 -18.46 -24.13
C LYS A 223 6.88 -18.91 -22.69
N THR A 224 7.89 -19.55 -22.13
CA THR A 224 7.96 -19.90 -20.70
C THR A 224 8.78 -18.89 -19.90
N GLU A 225 9.61 -18.08 -20.57
CA GLU A 225 10.41 -17.01 -19.98
C GLU A 225 10.59 -15.86 -20.98
N VAL A 226 10.86 -14.66 -20.45
CA VAL A 226 11.21 -13.46 -21.23
C VAL A 226 12.42 -12.77 -20.62
N ASN A 227 13.15 -12.00 -21.43
CA ASN A 227 14.25 -11.18 -20.91
C ASN A 227 13.70 -10.01 -20.08
N LYS A 228 12.79 -9.21 -20.61
CA LYS A 228 12.22 -8.03 -19.95
C LYS A 228 10.78 -7.79 -20.40
N VAL A 229 10.02 -7.08 -19.57
CA VAL A 229 8.68 -6.58 -19.90
C VAL A 229 8.76 -5.05 -19.92
N TYR A 230 8.25 -4.43 -20.98
CA TYR A 230 8.28 -2.99 -21.16
C TYR A 230 6.90 -2.44 -21.49
N VAL A 231 6.47 -1.40 -20.77
CA VAL A 231 5.22 -0.67 -21.00
C VAL A 231 5.51 0.83 -20.92
N HIS A 232 5.46 1.53 -22.07
CA HIS A 232 5.85 2.95 -22.16
C HIS A 232 4.90 3.94 -21.45
N ALA A 233 3.65 3.54 -21.22
CA ALA A 233 2.66 4.33 -20.48
C ALA A 233 2.03 3.41 -19.44
N CYS A 234 2.82 3.05 -18.42
CA CYS A 234 2.46 1.95 -17.52
C CYS A 234 1.41 2.34 -16.47
N GLY A 235 1.22 3.64 -16.23
CA GLY A 235 0.28 4.12 -15.22
C GLY A 235 0.53 3.44 -13.88
N SER A 236 -0.48 2.75 -13.35
CA SER A 236 -0.39 1.99 -12.09
C SER A 236 0.57 0.79 -12.11
N GLY A 237 1.20 0.47 -13.24
CA GLY A 237 2.10 -0.68 -13.36
C GLY A 237 1.39 -2.04 -13.41
N SER A 238 0.06 -2.07 -13.30
CA SER A 238 -0.76 -3.30 -13.26
C SER A 238 -0.49 -4.26 -14.43
N LEU A 239 -0.27 -3.75 -15.64
CA LEU A 239 0.07 -4.57 -16.81
C LEU A 239 1.46 -5.21 -16.71
N LEU A 240 2.44 -4.51 -16.10
CA LEU A 240 3.76 -5.05 -15.83
C LEU A 240 3.66 -6.19 -14.81
N LEU A 241 2.96 -5.95 -13.70
CA LEU A 241 2.76 -6.97 -12.65
C LEU A 241 1.95 -8.18 -13.14
N LYS A 242 1.04 -7.97 -14.10
CA LYS A 242 0.30 -9.08 -14.73
C LYS A 242 1.23 -10.05 -15.46
N ALA A 243 2.30 -9.56 -16.07
CA ALA A 243 3.31 -10.42 -16.71
C ALA A 243 4.02 -11.32 -15.69
N ALA A 244 4.34 -10.80 -14.49
CA ALA A 244 4.87 -11.62 -13.40
C ALA A 244 3.88 -12.70 -12.96
N LYS A 245 2.58 -12.38 -12.87
CA LYS A 245 1.53 -13.34 -12.46
C LYS A 245 1.28 -14.43 -13.51
N VAL A 246 1.36 -14.11 -14.80
CA VAL A 246 1.13 -15.07 -15.91
C VAL A 246 2.33 -15.96 -16.17
N LEU A 247 3.55 -15.41 -16.14
CA LEU A 247 4.79 -16.15 -16.43
C LEU A 247 5.41 -16.80 -15.18
N GLY A 248 5.16 -16.25 -14.00
CA GLY A 248 5.90 -16.53 -12.77
C GLY A 248 6.96 -15.46 -12.50
N LYS A 249 7.22 -15.18 -11.21
CA LYS A 249 8.14 -14.13 -10.76
C LYS A 249 9.55 -14.27 -11.36
N ASP A 250 10.04 -15.51 -11.45
CA ASP A 250 11.41 -15.83 -11.89
C ASP A 250 11.54 -15.95 -13.43
N ALA A 251 10.42 -15.89 -14.16
CA ALA A 251 10.40 -16.04 -15.61
C ALA A 251 10.64 -14.73 -16.37
N VAL A 252 10.82 -13.60 -15.66
CA VAL A 252 11.22 -12.30 -16.20
C VAL A 252 12.63 -11.96 -15.70
N ARG A 253 13.65 -12.15 -16.56
CA ARG A 253 15.05 -12.23 -16.11
C ARG A 253 15.74 -10.89 -15.80
N GLN A 254 15.43 -9.85 -16.56
CA GLN A 254 16.07 -8.53 -16.48
C GLN A 254 15.16 -7.48 -15.83
N GLY A 255 13.91 -7.84 -15.52
CA GLY A 255 12.96 -6.97 -14.82
C GLY A 255 11.89 -6.32 -15.70
N PHE A 256 11.22 -5.35 -15.08
CA PHE A 256 10.07 -4.62 -15.60
C PHE A 256 10.46 -3.16 -15.82
N TYR A 257 10.06 -2.59 -16.96
CA TYR A 257 10.44 -1.25 -17.38
C TYR A 257 9.17 -0.47 -17.73
N GLY A 258 8.95 0.64 -17.04
CA GLY A 258 7.77 1.50 -17.18
C GLY A 258 8.14 2.97 -17.27
N GLN A 259 7.27 3.77 -17.89
CA GLN A 259 7.28 5.23 -17.84
C GLN A 259 5.85 5.73 -17.61
#